data_AF-A0A1H8VAM9-F1
#
_entry.id   AF-A0A1H8VAM9-F1
#
_cell.length_a   1.000
_cell.length_b   1.000
_cell.length_c   1.000
_cell.angle_alpha   90.00
_cell.angle_beta   90.00
_cell.angle_gamma   90.00
#
_symmetry.space_group_name_H-M   'P 1'
#
loop_
_entity.id
_entity.type
_entity.pdbx_description
1 polymer ?
#
loop_
_entity_poly.entity_id
_entity_poly.type
_entity_poly.pdbx_seq_one_letter_code
_entity_poly.pdbx_strand_id
1 'polypeptide(L)'
;MRKSIFAIAIISVITAFGCQNSNGQAKHKLSKPAAEWKKTLTPNQYYIMVESGTEPPFKNEYWNNHEKGVYVSAATGEVLFSSEDKFDSGTGWPSFVKAVDPKKVAIVTDNSYGMSRDEVIEKSTGLHLGHVFDDGPADRGGKRFCMNSGALKFIKK
;
A
#
# COMPACT_ATOMS: atom_id res chain seq x y z
N MET A 1 -10.50 -78.20 3.18
CA MET A 1 -9.69 -77.16 2.51
C MET A 1 -10.61 -76.38 1.59
N ARG A 2 -11.19 -75.28 2.09
CA ARG A 2 -12.24 -74.52 1.41
C ARG A 2 -11.76 -73.09 1.12
N LYS A 3 -12.02 -72.72 -0.12
CA LYS A 3 -11.93 -71.42 -0.80
C LYS A 3 -12.48 -70.27 0.06
N SER A 4 -11.91 -69.08 -0.06
CA SER A 4 -12.57 -67.96 -0.77
C SER A 4 -11.80 -66.65 -0.59
N ILE A 5 -11.50 -66.05 -1.74
CA ILE A 5 -10.99 -64.70 -1.94
C ILE A 5 -12.12 -63.72 -1.63
N PHE A 6 -11.86 -62.69 -0.82
CA PHE A 6 -12.68 -61.48 -0.80
C PHE A 6 -11.78 -60.26 -0.98
N ALA A 7 -11.90 -59.66 -2.16
CA ALA A 7 -11.40 -58.34 -2.49
C ALA A 7 -12.21 -57.30 -1.73
N ILE A 8 -11.53 -56.38 -1.04
CA ILE A 8 -12.14 -55.18 -0.47
C ILE A 8 -11.82 -54.00 -1.37
N ALA A 9 -12.89 -53.39 -1.87
CA ALA A 9 -12.89 -52.22 -2.71
C ALA A 9 -12.60 -50.94 -1.93
N ILE A 10 -11.81 -50.06 -2.57
CA ILE A 10 -12.03 -48.62 -2.76
C ILE A 10 -12.56 -47.83 -1.56
N ILE A 11 -11.78 -46.86 -1.08
CA ILE A 11 -12.21 -45.45 -0.97
C ILE A 11 -10.97 -44.58 -1.22
N SER A 12 -10.92 -43.99 -2.40
CA SER A 12 -10.04 -42.90 -2.78
C SER A 12 -10.47 -41.64 -2.02
N VAL A 13 -9.78 -41.34 -0.91
CA VAL A 13 -9.91 -40.04 -0.24
C VAL A 13 -9.15 -39.02 -1.08
N ILE A 14 -9.85 -38.41 -2.04
CA ILE A 14 -9.42 -37.15 -2.64
C ILE A 14 -9.61 -36.10 -1.55
N THR A 15 -8.59 -35.88 -0.72
CA THR A 15 -8.52 -34.66 0.08
C THR A 15 -8.39 -33.52 -0.91
N ALA A 16 -9.50 -32.85 -1.17
CA ALA A 16 -9.50 -31.51 -1.73
C ALA A 16 -8.76 -30.61 -0.73
N PHE A 17 -7.44 -30.54 -0.86
CA PHE A 17 -6.69 -29.36 -0.46
C PHE A 17 -7.24 -28.24 -1.32
N GLY A 18 -8.25 -27.53 -0.79
CA GLY A 18 -8.68 -26.28 -1.36
C GLY A 18 -7.45 -25.39 -1.46
N CYS A 19 -7.06 -25.05 -2.69
CA CYS A 19 -6.11 -23.99 -2.94
C CYS A 19 -6.65 -22.74 -2.24
N GLN A 20 -6.05 -22.37 -1.10
CA GLN A 20 -6.21 -21.03 -0.57
C GLN A 20 -5.54 -20.10 -1.57
N ASN A 21 -6.38 -19.45 -2.36
CA ASN A 21 -6.00 -18.43 -3.31
C ASN A 21 -5.43 -17.25 -2.52
N SER A 22 -4.10 -17.14 -2.45
CA SER A 22 -3.40 -16.04 -1.78
C SER A 22 -3.38 -14.76 -2.63
N ASN A 23 -4.52 -14.42 -3.23
CA ASN A 23 -4.68 -13.17 -3.96
C ASN A 23 -5.33 -12.12 -3.04
N GLY A 24 -4.51 -11.24 -2.46
CA GLY A 24 -4.97 -9.96 -1.92
C GLY A 24 -5.15 -9.86 -0.40
N GLN A 25 -4.35 -10.56 0.42
CA GLN A 25 -4.29 -10.22 1.84
C GLN A 25 -3.45 -8.96 2.05
N ALA A 26 -4.01 -7.95 2.72
CA ALA A 26 -3.31 -6.72 3.07
C ALA A 26 -2.08 -7.05 3.93
N LYS A 27 -0.93 -6.44 3.62
CA LYS A 27 0.34 -6.66 4.33
C LYS A 27 0.25 -6.32 5.83
N HIS A 28 -0.61 -5.35 6.16
CA HIS A 28 -0.82 -4.85 7.52
C HIS A 28 -2.29 -4.95 7.93
N LYS A 29 -2.55 -4.91 9.24
CA LYS A 29 -3.91 -4.92 9.78
C LYS A 29 -4.67 -3.67 9.35
N LEU A 30 -5.67 -3.85 8.50
CA LEU A 30 -6.59 -2.78 8.10
C LEU A 30 -7.61 -2.48 9.21
N SER A 31 -8.07 -1.24 9.28
CA SER A 31 -9.12 -0.81 10.22
C SER A 31 -10.50 -1.41 9.91
N LYS A 32 -10.72 -1.83 8.66
CA LYS A 32 -11.92 -2.55 8.20
C LYS A 32 -11.57 -3.56 7.10
N PRO A 33 -12.42 -4.55 6.83
CA PRO A 33 -12.15 -5.57 5.81
C PRO A 33 -11.87 -4.98 4.43
N ALA A 34 -10.95 -5.60 3.68
CA ALA A 34 -10.61 -5.17 2.33
C ALA A 34 -11.84 -5.01 1.41
N ALA A 35 -12.81 -5.92 1.51
CA ALA A 35 -14.05 -5.85 0.74
C ALA A 35 -14.87 -4.57 1.00
N GLU A 36 -14.76 -3.94 2.16
CA GLU A 36 -15.42 -2.66 2.45
C GLU A 36 -14.71 -1.48 1.78
N TRP A 37 -13.38 -1.50 1.71
CA TRP A 37 -12.62 -0.48 0.97
C TRP A 37 -12.93 -0.50 -0.52
N LYS A 38 -13.18 -1.68 -1.10
CA LYS A 38 -13.55 -1.84 -2.51
C LYS A 38 -14.85 -1.11 -2.89
N LYS A 39 -15.72 -0.81 -1.91
CA LYS A 39 -16.96 -0.05 -2.12
C LYS A 39 -16.74 1.46 -2.17
N THR A 40 -15.66 1.96 -1.56
CA THR A 40 -15.40 3.40 -1.38
C THR A 40 -14.23 3.91 -2.20
N LEU A 41 -13.28 3.05 -2.55
CA LEU A 41 -12.10 3.39 -3.33
C LEU A 41 -12.32 3.12 -4.82
N THR A 42 -11.71 3.93 -5.68
CA THR A 42 -11.59 3.60 -7.10
C THR A 42 -10.72 2.35 -7.29
N PRO A 43 -10.80 1.64 -8.44
CA PRO A 43 -9.96 0.48 -8.68
C PRO A 43 -8.46 0.75 -8.49
N ASN A 44 -7.96 1.89 -8.95
CA ASN A 44 -6.55 2.27 -8.78
C ASN A 44 -6.20 2.57 -7.31
N GLN A 45 -7.06 3.32 -6.60
CA GLN A 45 -6.89 3.56 -5.16
C GLN A 45 -6.89 2.26 -4.37
N TYR A 46 -7.77 1.32 -4.69
CA TYR A 46 -7.83 0.02 -4.04
C TYR A 46 -6.55 -0.79 -4.27
N TYR A 47 -6.11 -0.89 -5.54
CA TYR A 47 -4.87 -1.55 -5.91
C TYR A 47 -3.67 -0.99 -5.13
N ILE A 48 -3.55 0.33 -5.04
CA ILE A 48 -2.45 0.98 -4.32
C ILE A 48 -2.60 0.79 -2.81
N MET A 49 -3.72 1.25 -2.24
CA MET A 49 -3.87 1.43 -0.79
C MET A 49 -4.16 0.13 -0.04
N VAL A 50 -4.85 -0.83 -0.67
CA VAL A 50 -5.26 -2.09 -0.04
C VAL A 50 -4.33 -3.23 -0.45
N GLU A 51 -4.00 -3.33 -1.74
CA GLU A 51 -3.14 -4.40 -2.28
C GLU A 51 -1.65 -4.02 -2.26
N SER A 52 -1.30 -2.84 -1.69
CA SER A 52 0.08 -2.33 -1.62
C SER A 52 0.75 -2.21 -3.00
N GLY A 53 -0.05 -1.93 -4.03
CA GLY A 53 0.39 -1.71 -5.39
C GLY A 53 1.17 -0.40 -5.56
N THR A 54 1.84 -0.25 -6.69
CA THR A 54 2.59 0.96 -7.02
C THR A 54 2.20 1.43 -8.41
N GLU A 55 1.81 2.69 -8.53
CA GLU A 55 1.47 3.30 -9.82
C GLU A 55 2.73 3.56 -10.68
N PRO A 56 2.63 3.65 -12.01
CA PRO A 56 3.81 3.89 -12.84
C PRO A 56 4.45 5.27 -12.61
N PRO A 57 5.79 5.38 -12.66
CA PRO A 57 6.48 6.66 -12.52
C PRO A 57 6.12 7.61 -13.66
N PHE A 58 6.03 8.91 -13.36
CA PHE A 58 5.72 10.01 -14.29
C PHE A 58 4.36 9.90 -15.00
N LYS A 59 3.55 8.88 -14.69
CA LYS A 59 2.20 8.65 -15.23
C LYS A 59 1.19 8.62 -14.09
N ASN A 60 1.23 9.67 -13.28
CA ASN A 60 0.34 9.87 -12.15
C ASN A 60 0.03 11.36 -11.98
N GLU A 61 -0.93 11.66 -11.10
CA GLU A 61 -1.52 13.00 -11.04
C GLU A 61 -0.62 14.04 -10.36
N TYR A 62 0.18 13.64 -9.35
CA TYR A 62 0.79 14.59 -8.43
C TYR A 62 2.33 14.62 -8.46
N TRP A 63 3.01 13.83 -9.29
CA TRP A 63 4.47 13.87 -9.37
C TRP A 63 5.00 15.28 -9.68
N ASN A 64 4.43 15.99 -10.66
CA ASN A 64 4.82 17.35 -11.06
C ASN A 64 3.91 18.46 -10.50
N ASN A 65 3.05 18.15 -9.54
CA ASN A 65 2.20 19.19 -8.96
C ASN A 65 3.04 20.13 -8.09
N HIS A 66 2.99 21.45 -8.38
CA HIS A 66 3.69 22.51 -7.64
C HIS A 66 2.72 23.52 -7.00
N GLU A 67 1.41 23.28 -7.06
CA GLU A 67 0.41 24.18 -6.49
C GLU A 67 0.47 24.21 -4.95
N LYS A 68 0.06 25.34 -4.37
CA LYS A 68 -0.04 25.50 -2.91
C LYS A 68 -1.32 24.87 -2.39
N GLY A 69 -1.18 24.02 -1.38
CA GLY A 69 -2.26 23.23 -0.82
C GLY A 69 -1.76 22.09 0.06
N VAL A 70 -2.66 21.16 0.33
CA VAL A 70 -2.40 19.97 1.15
C VAL A 70 -2.80 18.70 0.41
N TYR A 71 -2.11 17.60 0.73
CA TYR A 71 -2.44 16.27 0.25
C TYR A 71 -3.13 15.50 1.37
N VAL A 72 -4.34 15.04 1.08
CA VAL A 72 -5.16 14.27 2.00
C VAL A 72 -5.21 12.80 1.58
N SER A 73 -5.45 11.89 2.52
CA SER A 73 -5.72 10.48 2.21
C SER A 73 -6.86 10.37 1.22
N ALA A 74 -6.65 9.62 0.13
CA ALA A 74 -7.71 9.36 -0.84
C ALA A 74 -8.91 8.61 -0.22
N ALA A 75 -8.65 7.86 0.87
CA ALA A 75 -9.62 7.02 1.56
C ALA A 75 -10.41 7.76 2.65
N THR A 76 -9.73 8.57 3.47
CA THR A 76 -10.34 9.18 4.68
C THR A 76 -10.50 10.69 4.59
N GLY A 77 -9.77 11.37 3.69
CA GLY A 77 -9.68 12.83 3.65
C GLY A 77 -8.81 13.44 4.77
N GLU A 78 -8.11 12.62 5.55
CA GLU A 78 -7.17 13.12 6.56
C GLU A 78 -5.97 13.82 5.88
N VAL A 79 -5.56 15.00 6.36
CA VAL A 79 -4.37 15.70 5.85
C VAL A 79 -3.10 14.95 6.24
N LEU A 80 -2.33 14.51 5.24
CA LEU A 80 -1.11 13.70 5.42
C LEU A 80 0.17 14.47 5.06
N PHE A 81 0.16 15.24 3.97
CA PHE A 81 1.34 15.96 3.48
C PHE A 81 1.01 17.40 3.08
N SER A 82 2.02 18.28 3.13
CA SER A 82 1.91 19.69 2.71
C SER A 82 2.70 19.91 1.43
N SER A 83 2.18 20.77 0.55
CA SER A 83 2.93 21.28 -0.62
C SER A 83 4.20 22.05 -0.24
N GLU A 84 4.30 22.57 0.99
CA GLU A 84 5.52 23.23 1.50
C GLU A 84 6.67 22.25 1.74
N ASP A 85 6.33 20.99 2.03
CA ASP A 85 7.28 19.90 2.26
C ASP A 85 7.50 19.04 1.00
N LYS A 86 6.75 19.31 -0.08
CA LYS A 86 6.95 18.65 -1.38
C LYS A 86 8.22 19.19 -2.05
N PHE A 87 8.95 18.31 -2.74
CA PHE A 87 10.10 18.67 -3.55
C PHE A 87 10.23 17.76 -4.78
N ASP A 88 11.03 18.18 -5.75
CA ASP A 88 11.27 17.42 -6.97
C ASP A 88 12.44 16.46 -6.77
N SER A 89 12.12 15.18 -6.56
CA SER A 89 13.11 14.12 -6.38
C SER A 89 13.60 13.51 -7.69
N GLY A 90 12.93 13.79 -8.82
CA GLY A 90 13.21 13.16 -10.12
C GLY A 90 12.81 11.67 -10.18
N THR A 91 12.11 11.14 -9.17
CA THR A 91 11.75 9.71 -9.11
C THR A 91 10.50 9.34 -9.89
N GLY A 92 9.65 10.33 -10.22
CA GLY A 92 8.40 10.11 -10.93
C GLY A 92 7.17 9.93 -10.03
N TRP A 93 7.31 10.13 -8.72
CA TRP A 93 6.21 10.15 -7.75
C TRP A 93 6.29 11.40 -6.85
N PRO A 94 5.16 11.88 -6.28
CA PRO A 94 5.20 12.98 -5.33
C PRO A 94 6.09 12.64 -4.13
N SER A 95 7.04 13.53 -3.86
CA SER A 95 8.06 13.34 -2.83
C SER A 95 8.00 14.45 -1.81
N PHE A 96 7.98 14.08 -0.52
CA PHE A 96 7.90 15.01 0.60
C PHE A 96 9.07 14.77 1.56
N VAL A 97 9.52 15.80 2.26
CA VAL A 97 10.56 15.63 3.28
C VAL A 97 10.01 15.09 4.61
N LYS A 98 8.71 15.30 4.88
CA LYS A 98 8.00 14.83 6.07
C LYS A 98 6.48 14.81 5.87
N ALA A 99 5.78 14.04 6.70
CA ALA A 99 4.33 14.17 6.89
C ALA A 99 4.00 15.43 7.73
N VAL A 100 2.76 15.94 7.62
CA VAL A 100 2.31 17.11 8.41
C VAL A 100 2.30 16.82 9.91
N ASP A 101 2.02 15.58 10.28
CA ASP A 101 2.09 15.09 11.66
C ASP A 101 2.59 13.63 11.63
N PRO A 102 3.73 13.31 12.29
CA PRO A 102 4.26 11.96 12.33
C PRO A 102 3.32 10.95 13.00
N LYS A 103 2.29 11.41 13.73
CA LYS A 103 1.27 10.52 14.32
C LYS A 103 0.25 10.02 13.30
N LYS A 104 0.19 10.57 12.09
CA LYS A 104 -0.79 10.18 11.06
C LYS A 104 -0.31 9.09 10.13
N VAL A 105 1.00 8.91 10.05
CA VAL A 105 1.64 7.85 9.26
C VAL A 105 2.37 6.88 10.18
N ALA A 106 2.56 5.66 9.73
CA ALA A 106 3.45 4.69 10.36
C ALA A 106 4.45 4.19 9.33
N ILE A 107 5.67 3.91 9.79
CA ILE A 107 6.71 3.30 8.98
C ILE A 107 6.79 1.83 9.38
N VAL A 108 6.66 0.94 8.41
CA VAL A 108 6.74 -0.51 8.62
C VAL A 108 7.77 -1.09 7.66
N THR A 109 8.67 -1.91 8.19
CA THR A 109 9.69 -2.56 7.37
C THR A 109 9.05 -3.60 6.43
N ASP A 110 9.17 -3.38 5.13
CA ASP A 110 8.76 -4.24 4.03
C ASP A 110 9.96 -5.01 3.49
N ASN A 111 10.01 -6.32 3.76
CA ASN A 111 11.06 -7.24 3.28
C ASN A 111 10.68 -7.99 2.00
N SER A 112 9.64 -7.53 1.28
CA SER A 112 9.19 -8.19 0.05
C SER A 112 10.18 -8.07 -1.11
N TYR A 113 10.11 -9.02 -2.06
CA TYR A 113 10.96 -9.06 -3.26
C TYR A 113 12.47 -9.08 -3.00
N GLY A 114 12.92 -9.55 -1.83
CA GLY A 114 14.34 -9.61 -1.47
C GLY A 114 14.97 -8.25 -1.20
N MET A 115 14.16 -7.19 -1.04
CA MET A 115 14.59 -5.85 -0.66
C MET A 115 14.02 -5.51 0.71
N SER A 116 14.79 -4.81 1.55
CA SER A 116 14.29 -4.18 2.77
C SER A 116 13.99 -2.72 2.46
N ARG A 117 12.71 -2.35 2.50
CA ARG A 117 12.25 -0.97 2.28
C ARG A 117 11.36 -0.56 3.45
N ASP A 118 11.35 0.73 3.76
CA ASP A 118 10.47 1.26 4.79
C ASP A 118 9.16 1.73 4.14
N GLU A 119 8.12 0.92 4.27
CA GLU A 119 6.78 1.22 3.80
C GLU A 119 6.12 2.27 4.69
N VAL A 120 5.41 3.22 4.07
CA VAL A 120 4.63 4.23 4.75
C VAL A 120 3.15 3.90 4.59
N ILE A 121 2.46 3.75 5.73
CA ILE A 121 1.02 3.48 5.78
C ILE A 121 0.29 4.60 6.54
N GLU A 122 -0.98 4.83 6.23
CA GLU A 122 -1.87 5.68 7.03
C GLU A 122 -2.15 4.97 8.36
N LYS A 123 -1.79 5.61 9.48
CA LYS A 123 -1.81 4.96 10.80
C LYS A 123 -3.22 4.59 11.26
N SER A 124 -4.20 5.41 10.91
CA SER A 124 -5.61 5.24 11.32
C SER A 124 -6.29 4.08 10.58
N THR A 125 -5.82 3.72 9.40
CA THR A 125 -6.48 2.73 8.52
C THR A 125 -5.63 1.50 8.22
N GLY A 126 -4.31 1.60 8.34
CA GLY A 126 -3.36 0.59 7.89
C GLY A 126 -3.16 0.55 6.38
N LEU A 127 -3.73 1.51 5.63
CA LEU A 127 -3.65 1.53 4.17
C LEU A 127 -2.28 2.01 3.67
N HIS A 128 -1.80 1.39 2.60
CA HIS A 128 -0.55 1.73 1.94
C HIS A 128 -0.59 3.14 1.32
N LEU A 129 0.49 3.90 1.51
CA LEU A 129 0.69 5.22 0.89
C LEU A 129 1.89 5.22 -0.07
N GLY A 130 3.01 4.63 0.36
CA GLY A 130 4.24 4.57 -0.43
C GLY A 130 5.41 4.10 0.43
N HIS A 131 6.58 4.70 0.24
CA HIS A 131 7.80 4.33 0.99
C HIS A 131 8.58 5.57 1.43
N VAL A 132 9.45 5.41 2.43
CA VAL A 132 10.38 6.43 2.90
C VAL A 132 11.82 5.96 2.69
N PHE A 133 12.68 6.90 2.33
CA PHE A 133 14.11 6.68 2.04
C PHE A 133 14.98 7.74 2.74
N ASP A 134 16.26 7.44 2.91
CA ASP A 134 17.29 8.31 3.53
C ASP A 134 18.08 9.17 2.52
N ASP A 135 17.51 9.39 1.33
CA ASP A 135 18.13 10.12 0.21
C ASP A 135 17.40 11.44 -0.12
N GLY A 136 16.73 12.02 0.87
CA GLY A 136 16.12 13.34 0.75
C GLY A 136 17.11 14.49 0.92
N PRO A 137 16.65 15.75 0.77
CA PRO A 137 17.49 16.92 0.98
C PRO A 137 18.04 16.98 2.41
N ALA A 138 19.38 16.98 2.53
CA ALA A 138 20.07 16.88 3.82
C ALA A 138 19.74 18.06 4.77
N ASP A 139 19.60 19.26 4.21
CA ASP A 139 19.23 20.49 4.92
C ASP A 139 17.77 20.52 5.40
N ARG A 140 16.95 19.55 4.96
CA ARG A 140 15.52 19.43 5.31
C ARG A 140 15.17 18.13 6.03
N GLY A 141 16.16 17.48 6.64
CA GLY A 141 15.99 16.28 7.45
C GLY A 141 16.37 14.97 6.77
N GLY A 142 16.82 15.01 5.50
CA GLY A 142 17.42 13.85 4.81
C GLY A 142 16.45 12.73 4.41
N LYS A 143 15.16 12.83 4.78
CA LYS A 143 14.15 11.83 4.42
C LYS A 143 13.43 12.20 3.12
N ARG A 144 13.07 11.18 2.35
CA ARG A 144 12.20 11.28 1.18
C ARG A 144 11.02 10.34 1.32
N PHE A 145 9.86 10.90 1.65
CA PHE A 145 8.56 10.22 1.60
C PHE A 145 8.07 10.21 0.16
N CYS A 146 8.27 9.09 -0.52
CA CYS A 146 7.89 8.84 -1.91
C CYS A 146 6.51 8.18 -1.97
N MET A 147 5.46 8.98 -2.17
CA MET A 147 4.07 8.53 -2.06
C MET A 147 3.46 8.23 -3.42
N ASN A 148 2.50 7.32 -3.48
CA ASN A 148 1.67 7.17 -4.66
C ASN A 148 0.65 8.33 -4.71
N SER A 149 0.50 8.96 -5.87
CA SER A 149 -0.56 9.95 -6.11
C SER A 149 -1.93 9.35 -5.93
N GLY A 150 -2.16 8.11 -6.40
CA GLY A 150 -3.43 7.42 -6.22
C GLY A 150 -3.78 7.11 -4.76
N ALA A 151 -2.85 7.23 -3.81
CA ALA A 151 -3.15 7.16 -2.37
C ALA A 151 -3.56 8.51 -1.76
N LEU A 152 -3.48 9.59 -2.54
CA LEU A 152 -3.68 10.96 -2.10
C LEU A 152 -4.78 11.65 -2.93
N LYS A 153 -5.29 12.76 -2.40
CA LYS A 153 -6.05 13.78 -3.13
C LYS A 153 -5.47 15.14 -2.77
N PHE A 154 -5.42 16.06 -3.73
CA PHE A 154 -4.91 17.41 -3.48
C PHE A 154 -6.06 18.40 -3.21
N ILE A 155 -5.91 19.20 -2.16
CA ILE A 155 -6.81 20.32 -1.84
C ILE A 155 -6.00 21.61 -1.96
N LYS A 156 -6.32 22.41 -2.96
CA LYS A 156 -5.71 23.73 -3.21
C LYS A 156 -6.06 24.71 -2.09
N LYS A 157 -5.09 25.54 -1.70
CA LYS A 157 -5.26 26.61 -0.71
C LYS A 157 -5.98 27.82 -1.29
#